data_AF-A0ABD1DRG3-F1
#
_entry.id   AF-A0ABD1DRG3-F1
#
_cell.length_a   1.000
_cell.length_b   1.000
_cell.length_c   1.000
_cell.angle_alpha   90.00
_cell.angle_beta   90.00
_cell.angle_gamma   90.00
#
_symmetry.space_group_name_H-M   'P 1'
#
loop_
_entity.id
_entity.type
_entity.pdbx_description
1 polymer ?
#
loop_
_entity_poly.entity_id
_entity_poly.type
_entity_poly.pdbx_seq_one_letter_code
_entity_poly.pdbx_strand_id
1 'polypeptide(L)'
;MRLIDSFRRLDAYPKIDKEFSIKTIGGAALTIISSTIIVFLIYSEFVAYLTPTIEDQLFVDATRGQKLRINLDFVVPRVSCDYVSLDAQDATGEQHLHIDHNIFKRRLDLKGNPIEAPKKEDIQAPKPRKDATEAPVVNSSTTANPCGSCYGAQKNSSHCCNTCQDVIDAYREKQWNPTLEEFEQCKTEVAIGKLSLEAKAFNEGCQIYGYMEVNRVGGSFHIAPGKSFSISHIHVHDVQPFSSSRFNMTHHINTLSFGEEFGFGQTSPLDGTDVIAEEGQFALPSF
;
A
#
# COMPACT_ATOMS: atom_id res chain seq x y z
N MET A 1 56.89 29.93 1.51
CA MET A 1 57.58 31.10 2.09
C MET A 1 56.71 32.35 2.32
N ARG A 2 55.50 32.50 1.76
CA ARG A 2 54.74 33.77 1.85
C ARG A 2 53.82 33.97 3.08
N LEU A 3 53.39 32.90 3.76
CA LEU A 3 52.44 33.01 4.88
C LEU A 3 53.09 33.59 6.15
N ILE A 4 54.29 33.13 6.49
CA ILE A 4 55.02 33.56 7.70
C ILE A 4 55.35 35.07 7.65
N ASP A 5 55.70 35.59 6.47
CA ASP A 5 55.94 37.01 6.27
C ASP A 5 54.66 37.86 6.36
N SER A 6 53.51 37.27 6.03
CA SER A 6 52.21 37.93 6.19
C SER A 6 51.77 37.99 7.65
N PHE A 7 52.02 36.93 8.45
CA PHE A 7 51.78 36.95 9.90
C PHE A 7 52.68 37.95 10.63
N ARG A 8 53.91 38.19 10.15
CA ARG A 8 54.80 39.22 10.70
C ARG A 8 54.24 40.64 10.61
N ARG A 9 53.29 40.91 9.69
CA ARG A 9 52.62 42.22 9.56
C ARG A 9 51.45 42.40 10.53
N LEU A 10 50.98 41.32 11.16
CA LEU A 10 49.89 41.34 12.16
C LEU A 10 50.42 41.50 13.60
N ASP A 11 51.74 41.53 13.78
CA ASP A 11 52.38 41.77 15.07
C ASP A 11 52.36 43.28 15.38
N ALA A 12 51.36 43.72 16.13
CA ALA A 12 51.09 45.14 16.41
C ALA A 12 52.03 45.76 17.48
N TYR A 13 52.91 44.97 18.10
CA TYR A 13 53.73 45.41 19.23
C TYR A 13 55.23 45.51 18.88
N PRO A 14 55.93 46.57 19.34
CA PRO A 14 57.36 46.71 19.14
C PRO A 14 58.14 45.60 19.87
N LYS A 15 59.09 44.97 19.18
CA LYS A 15 59.91 43.89 19.75
C LYS A 15 60.95 44.47 20.70
N ILE A 16 61.04 43.88 21.89
CA ILE A 16 62.00 44.27 22.92
C ILE A 16 63.40 43.83 22.50
N ASP A 17 64.42 44.67 22.76
CA ASP A 17 65.81 44.36 22.47
C ASP A 17 66.27 43.10 23.19
N LYS A 18 67.09 42.29 22.50
CA LYS A 18 67.53 40.97 22.98
C LYS A 18 68.38 41.05 24.25
N GLU A 19 69.02 42.19 24.54
CA GLU A 19 69.83 42.41 25.74
C GLU A 19 69.00 42.52 27.02
N PHE A 20 67.72 42.89 26.93
CA PHE A 20 66.82 42.96 28.08
C PHE A 20 65.86 41.75 28.18
N SER A 21 66.04 40.73 27.33
CA SER A 21 65.17 39.54 27.23
C SER A 21 65.91 38.28 27.68
N ILE A 22 65.61 37.80 28.89
CA ILE A 22 66.12 36.52 29.37
C ILE A 22 65.17 35.40 28.90
N LYS A 23 65.63 34.55 28.00
CA LYS A 23 64.85 33.40 27.51
C LYS A 23 65.11 32.18 28.39
N THR A 24 64.07 31.65 29.03
CA THR A 24 64.14 30.42 29.82
C THR A 24 63.45 29.27 29.09
N ILE A 25 64.05 28.08 29.15
CA ILE A 25 63.49 26.87 28.52
C ILE A 25 62.15 26.50 29.17
N GLY A 26 62.01 26.70 30.49
CA GLY A 26 60.76 26.46 31.22
C GLY A 26 59.61 27.39 30.78
N GLY A 27 59.90 28.67 30.50
CA GLY A 27 58.89 29.60 29.99
C GLY A 27 58.42 29.25 28.57
N ALA A 28 59.33 28.76 27.73
CA ALA A 28 58.99 28.25 26.40
C ALA A 28 58.13 26.96 26.47
N ALA A 29 58.45 26.04 27.38
CA ALA A 29 57.66 24.83 27.57
C ALA A 29 56.23 25.16 28.08
N LEU A 30 56.12 26.06 29.05
CA LEU A 30 54.83 26.48 29.61
C LEU A 30 53.93 27.13 28.55
N THR A 31 54.50 27.99 27.69
CA THR A 31 53.75 28.67 26.62
C THR A 31 53.28 27.71 25.53
N ILE A 32 54.07 26.69 25.18
CA ILE A 32 53.64 25.65 24.22
C ILE A 32 52.50 24.82 24.80
N ILE A 33 52.64 24.38 26.05
CA ILE A 33 51.61 23.58 26.73
C ILE A 33 50.31 24.39 26.86
N SER A 34 50.38 25.63 27.34
CA SER A 34 49.20 26.48 27.50
C SER A 34 48.54 26.80 26.17
N SER A 35 49.31 27.14 25.13
CA SER A 35 48.78 27.39 23.79
C SER A 35 48.09 26.16 23.21
N THR A 36 48.63 24.96 23.44
CA THR A 36 48.03 23.71 22.95
C THR A 36 46.68 23.44 23.62
N ILE A 37 46.61 23.63 24.94
CA ILE A 37 45.35 23.49 25.70
C ILE A 37 44.32 24.52 25.24
N ILE A 38 44.72 25.77 25.03
CA ILE A 38 43.83 26.83 24.55
C ILE A 38 43.25 26.48 23.17
N VAL A 39 44.09 26.03 22.23
CA VAL A 39 43.61 25.64 20.90
C VAL A 39 42.66 24.43 20.99
N PHE A 40 42.97 23.45 21.83
CA PHE A 40 42.09 22.29 22.04
C PHE A 40 40.71 22.71 22.59
N LEU A 41 40.68 23.57 23.61
CA LEU A 41 39.44 24.08 24.19
C LEU A 41 38.64 24.90 23.18
N ILE A 42 39.29 25.80 22.44
CA ILE A 42 38.64 26.59 21.38
C ILE A 42 38.03 25.66 20.32
N TYR A 43 38.78 24.63 19.90
CA TYR A 43 38.27 23.67 18.93
C TYR A 43 37.07 22.88 19.47
N SER A 44 37.13 22.42 20.71
CA SER A 44 36.03 21.69 21.36
C SER A 44 34.77 22.55 21.47
N GLU A 45 34.89 23.79 21.96
CA GLU A 45 33.78 24.73 22.08
C GLU A 45 33.23 25.12 20.70
N PHE A 46 34.09 25.25 19.70
CA PHE A 46 33.66 25.53 18.34
C PHE A 46 32.84 24.37 17.75
N VAL A 47 33.26 23.12 17.97
CA VAL A 47 32.49 21.93 17.57
C VAL A 47 31.18 21.85 18.34
N ALA A 48 31.19 22.12 19.65
CA ALA A 48 29.97 22.15 20.47
C ALA A 48 28.99 23.23 20.00
N TYR A 49 29.48 24.44 19.71
CA TYR A 49 28.67 25.55 19.18
C TYR A 49 28.05 25.23 17.81
N LEU A 50 28.78 24.50 16.96
CA LEU A 50 28.28 24.05 15.66
C LEU A 50 27.38 22.82 15.74
N THR A 51 27.25 22.17 16.91
CA THR A 51 26.39 21.00 17.08
C THR A 51 24.99 21.50 17.51
N PRO A 52 23.98 21.44 16.63
CA PRO A 52 22.63 21.86 17.00
C PRO A 52 22.00 20.90 18.02
N THR A 53 21.26 21.46 18.99
CA THR A 53 20.45 20.69 19.94
C THR A 53 19.01 20.60 19.44
N ILE A 54 18.44 19.40 19.44
CA ILE A 54 17.04 19.16 19.09
C ILE A 54 16.21 19.37 20.37
N GLU A 55 15.28 20.33 20.35
CA GLU A 55 14.31 20.56 21.43
C GLU A 55 12.89 20.30 20.93
N ASP A 56 12.21 19.33 21.55
CA ASP A 56 10.82 19.00 21.22
C ASP A 56 9.86 19.92 21.99
N GLN A 57 9.04 20.68 21.27
CA GLN A 57 8.04 21.57 21.85
C GLN A 57 6.64 21.22 21.36
N LEU A 58 5.68 21.21 22.29
CA LEU A 58 4.28 20.98 21.99
C LEU A 58 3.61 22.30 21.58
N PHE A 59 3.06 22.35 20.37
CA PHE A 59 2.29 23.49 19.87
C PHE A 59 0.86 23.05 19.55
N VAL A 60 -0.08 24.00 19.63
CA VAL A 60 -1.45 23.77 19.17
C VAL A 60 -1.45 23.87 17.65
N ASP A 61 -1.87 22.80 16.99
CA ASP A 61 -2.01 22.80 15.54
C ASP A 61 -3.22 23.65 15.12
N ALA A 62 -2.96 24.79 14.49
CA ALA A 62 -3.99 25.69 13.97
C ALA A 62 -4.31 25.43 12.48
N THR A 63 -3.60 24.49 11.84
CA THR A 63 -3.85 24.16 10.43
C THR A 63 -5.17 23.42 10.28
N ARG A 64 -6.09 23.95 9.46
CA ARG A 64 -7.38 23.32 9.17
C ARG A 64 -7.45 22.96 7.69
N GLY A 65 -8.02 21.78 7.39
CA GLY A 65 -8.29 21.35 6.02
C GLY A 65 -7.07 20.91 5.21
N GLN A 66 -5.93 20.61 5.87
CA GLN A 66 -4.80 20.00 5.19
C GLN A 66 -5.06 18.52 4.94
N LYS A 67 -4.56 18.02 3.80
CA LYS A 67 -4.50 16.59 3.52
C LYS A 67 -3.23 15.98 4.10
N LEU A 68 -3.32 14.76 4.57
CA LEU A 68 -2.22 13.94 5.02
C LEU A 68 -1.95 12.87 3.96
N ARG A 69 -0.70 12.79 3.51
CA ARG A 69 -0.25 11.74 2.62
C ARG A 69 0.15 10.52 3.45
N ILE A 70 -0.47 9.37 3.19
CA ILE A 70 -0.09 8.08 3.78
C ILE A 70 0.66 7.31 2.71
N ASN A 71 1.93 6.98 2.96
CA ASN A 71 2.72 6.10 2.11
C ASN A 71 2.66 4.69 2.67
N LEU A 72 2.40 3.71 1.81
CA LEU A 72 2.22 2.33 2.21
C LEU A 72 2.86 1.37 1.21
N ASP A 73 3.41 0.28 1.71
CA ASP A 73 3.85 -0.89 0.95
C ASP A 73 3.60 -2.14 1.80
N PHE A 74 2.60 -2.92 1.39
CA PHE A 74 2.11 -4.11 2.07
C PHE A 74 2.21 -5.30 1.13
N VAL A 75 2.61 -6.46 1.65
CA VAL A 75 2.67 -7.72 0.92
C VAL A 75 1.78 -8.75 1.58
N VAL A 76 0.81 -9.26 0.83
CA VAL A 76 -0.09 -10.36 1.22
C VAL A 76 0.27 -11.59 0.38
N PRO A 77 1.04 -12.57 0.90
CA PRO A 77 1.63 -13.64 0.10
C PRO A 77 0.66 -14.73 -0.37
N ARG A 78 -0.55 -14.83 0.20
CA ARG A 78 -1.50 -15.93 -0.05
C ARG A 78 -2.86 -15.49 -0.58
N VAL A 79 -2.96 -14.27 -1.08
CA VAL A 79 -4.17 -13.75 -1.70
C VAL A 79 -3.80 -12.97 -2.96
N SER A 80 -4.47 -13.28 -4.07
CA SER A 80 -4.28 -12.56 -5.33
C SER A 80 -4.88 -11.15 -5.29
N CYS A 81 -4.28 -10.22 -6.03
CA CYS A 81 -4.67 -8.82 -6.06
C CYS A 81 -6.13 -8.55 -6.50
N ASP A 82 -6.73 -9.47 -7.26
CA ASP A 82 -8.13 -9.35 -7.70
C ASP A 82 -9.13 -9.50 -6.54
N TYR A 83 -8.67 -10.06 -5.42
CA TYR A 83 -9.45 -10.35 -4.22
C TYR A 83 -8.94 -9.60 -3.00
N VAL A 84 -8.18 -8.52 -3.18
CA VAL A 84 -7.81 -7.62 -2.06
C VAL A 84 -8.26 -6.22 -2.42
N SER A 85 -8.97 -5.57 -1.50
CA SER A 85 -9.40 -4.18 -1.58
C SER A 85 -8.71 -3.34 -0.51
N LEU A 86 -8.51 -2.05 -0.81
CA LEU A 86 -7.99 -1.05 0.11
C LEU A 86 -9.04 0.05 0.19
N ASP A 87 -9.60 0.24 1.38
CA ASP A 87 -10.63 1.23 1.64
C ASP A 87 -10.17 2.16 2.76
N ALA A 88 -10.49 3.45 2.65
CA ALA A 88 -10.20 4.45 3.67
C ALA A 88 -11.48 5.20 4.06
N GLN A 89 -11.68 5.41 5.36
CA GLN A 89 -12.82 6.11 5.93
C GLN A 89 -12.35 7.13 6.96
N ASP A 90 -12.83 8.37 6.85
CA ASP A 90 -12.58 9.40 7.86
C ASP A 90 -13.72 9.47 8.90
N ALA A 91 -13.52 10.22 9.99
CA ALA A 91 -14.51 10.41 11.04
C ALA A 91 -15.82 11.07 10.55
N THR A 92 -15.86 11.63 9.35
CA THR A 92 -17.09 12.17 8.75
C THR A 92 -17.91 11.08 8.04
N GLY A 93 -17.35 9.87 7.91
CA GLY A 93 -17.96 8.76 7.20
C GLY A 93 -17.88 8.91 5.69
N GLU A 94 -17.15 9.90 5.19
CA GLU A 94 -16.93 10.10 3.76
C GLU A 94 -16.06 8.96 3.23
N GLN A 95 -16.66 8.13 2.38
CA GLN A 95 -15.92 7.12 1.62
C GLN A 95 -15.26 7.83 0.45
N HIS A 96 -13.95 7.92 0.52
CA HIS A 96 -13.17 8.57 -0.52
C HIS A 96 -12.97 7.64 -1.72
N LEU A 97 -14.05 7.37 -2.45
CA LEU A 97 -14.02 6.68 -3.74
C LEU A 97 -13.35 7.53 -4.84
N HIS A 98 -12.94 8.77 -4.54
CA HIS A 98 -12.46 9.77 -5.50
C HIS A 98 -11.19 10.53 -5.03
N ILE A 99 -10.47 10.07 -4.00
CA ILE A 99 -9.17 10.66 -3.70
C ILE A 99 -8.17 10.29 -4.81
N ASP A 100 -7.29 11.24 -5.16
CA ASP A 100 -6.11 11.00 -6.00
C ASP A 100 -5.18 9.96 -5.32
N HIS A 101 -5.50 8.70 -5.52
CA HIS A 101 -4.71 7.57 -5.06
C HIS A 101 -3.73 7.17 -6.15
N ASN A 102 -2.45 7.11 -5.80
CA ASN A 102 -1.43 6.47 -6.62
C ASN A 102 -1.05 5.16 -5.95
N ILE A 103 -2.06 4.30 -5.80
CA ILE A 103 -1.93 2.94 -5.28
C ILE A 103 -1.81 1.98 -6.46
N PHE A 104 -0.83 1.09 -6.37
CA PHE A 104 -0.55 0.07 -7.36
C PHE A 104 -0.66 -1.30 -6.71
N LYS A 105 -1.31 -2.21 -7.43
CA LYS A 105 -1.34 -3.63 -7.08
C LYS A 105 -0.45 -4.40 -8.03
N ARG A 106 0.42 -5.24 -7.46
CA ARG A 106 1.33 -6.09 -8.21
C ARG A 106 1.15 -7.53 -7.77
N ARG A 107 0.84 -8.39 -8.74
CA ARG A 107 0.68 -9.83 -8.51
C ARG A 107 2.04 -10.47 -8.28
N LEU A 108 2.13 -11.27 -7.23
CA LEU A 108 3.32 -11.99 -6.82
C LEU A 108 3.11 -13.49 -6.94
N ASP A 109 4.19 -14.22 -7.20
CA ASP A 109 4.21 -15.67 -7.01
C ASP A 109 4.29 -16.01 -5.51
N LEU A 110 4.12 -17.30 -5.19
CA LEU A 110 4.25 -17.81 -3.81
C LEU A 110 5.66 -17.63 -3.20
N LYS A 111 6.66 -17.25 -4.02
CA LYS A 111 8.03 -16.97 -3.60
C LYS A 111 8.30 -15.46 -3.44
N GLY A 112 7.30 -14.61 -3.71
CA GLY A 112 7.41 -13.15 -3.65
C GLY A 112 7.91 -12.45 -4.92
N ASN A 113 8.08 -13.15 -6.04
CA ASN A 113 8.51 -12.56 -7.31
C ASN A 113 7.34 -11.98 -8.10
N PRO A 114 7.53 -10.86 -8.81
CA PRO A 114 6.47 -10.24 -9.59
C PRO A 114 6.14 -11.04 -10.87
N ILE A 115 4.85 -11.36 -11.06
CA ILE A 115 4.35 -12.10 -12.23
C ILE A 115 3.95 -11.14 -13.36
N GLU A 116 3.43 -9.96 -13.00
CA GLU A 116 2.84 -9.01 -13.94
C GLU A 116 3.30 -7.58 -13.62
N ALA A 117 3.28 -6.71 -14.63
CA ALA A 117 3.49 -5.28 -14.45
C ALA A 117 2.42 -4.71 -13.49
N PRO A 118 2.79 -3.72 -12.64
CA PRO A 118 1.86 -3.17 -11.67
C PRO A 118 0.66 -2.52 -12.36
N LYS A 119 -0.54 -2.87 -11.91
CA LYS A 119 -1.78 -2.22 -12.35
C LYS A 119 -2.10 -1.12 -11.34
N LYS A 120 -2.43 0.07 -11.85
CA LYS A 120 -2.96 1.14 -11.00
C LYS A 120 -4.35 0.71 -10.53
N GLU A 121 -4.61 0.86 -9.24
CA GLU A 121 -5.93 0.63 -8.70
C GLU A 121 -6.82 1.83 -9.06
N ASP A 122 -7.74 1.63 -10.01
CA ASP A 122 -8.80 2.60 -10.25
C ASP A 122 -9.91 2.36 -9.21
N ILE A 123 -9.89 3.11 -8.11
CA ILE A 123 -11.04 3.22 -7.22
C ILE A 123 -12.11 4.01 -7.98
N GLN A 124 -12.80 3.38 -8.93
CA GLN A 124 -13.88 4.00 -9.70
C GLN A 124 -15.13 3.14 -9.60
N ALA A 125 -16.24 3.83 -9.30
CA ALA A 125 -17.59 3.29 -9.24
C ALA A 125 -17.91 2.40 -10.47
N PRO A 126 -18.82 1.41 -10.32
CA PRO A 126 -19.10 0.43 -11.35
C PRO A 126 -19.41 1.11 -12.69
N LYS A 127 -18.58 0.84 -13.71
CA LYS A 127 -18.88 1.28 -15.08
C LYS A 127 -20.18 0.59 -15.52
N PRO A 128 -21.21 1.32 -15.96
CA PRO A 128 -22.41 0.70 -16.50
C PRO A 128 -22.01 -0.14 -17.72
N ARG A 129 -22.42 -1.42 -17.72
CA ARG A 129 -22.25 -2.33 -18.86
C ARG A 129 -22.87 -1.68 -20.09
N LYS A 130 -22.06 -1.47 -21.13
CA LYS A 130 -22.55 -1.12 -22.46
C LYS A 130 -23.15 -2.39 -23.07
N ASP A 131 -24.44 -2.34 -23.35
CA ASP A 131 -25.16 -3.39 -24.07
C ASP A 131 -24.52 -3.62 -25.44
N ALA A 132 -24.08 -4.86 -25.67
CA ALA A 132 -23.51 -5.27 -26.94
C ALA A 132 -24.64 -5.59 -27.92
N THR A 133 -24.61 -4.86 -29.03
CA THR A 133 -25.48 -4.96 -30.19
C THR A 133 -25.47 -6.34 -30.84
N GLU A 134 -26.64 -6.74 -31.33
CA GLU A 134 -26.95 -7.99 -32.05
C GLU A 134 -26.04 -8.31 -33.24
N ALA A 135 -25.77 -9.60 -33.44
CA ALA A 135 -25.40 -10.20 -34.72
C ALA A 135 -25.82 -11.70 -34.73
N PRO A 136 -25.86 -12.40 -35.88
CA PRO A 136 -27.09 -12.84 -36.53
C PRO A 136 -27.37 -14.35 -36.45
N VAL A 137 -28.61 -14.69 -36.76
CA VAL A 137 -29.23 -16.03 -36.82
C VAL A 137 -28.55 -16.93 -37.85
N VAL A 138 -28.17 -18.15 -37.46
CA VAL A 138 -27.83 -19.26 -38.37
C VAL A 138 -28.64 -20.51 -38.00
N ASN A 139 -29.30 -21.07 -39.01
CA ASN A 139 -30.18 -22.23 -38.95
C ASN A 139 -29.42 -23.57 -39.10
N SER A 140 -30.05 -24.63 -38.57
CA SER A 140 -29.92 -26.07 -38.92
C SER A 140 -28.72 -26.82 -38.35
N SER A 141 -28.77 -28.12 -38.00
CA SER A 141 -29.81 -29.10 -37.65
C SER A 141 -29.08 -30.40 -37.27
N THR A 142 -29.76 -31.27 -36.49
CA THR A 142 -29.56 -32.74 -36.39
C THR A 142 -28.27 -33.32 -35.80
N THR A 143 -28.31 -33.63 -34.51
CA THR A 143 -28.15 -35.00 -33.96
C THR A 143 -29.07 -35.09 -32.74
N ALA A 144 -29.80 -36.20 -32.59
CA ALA A 144 -30.74 -36.40 -31.48
C ALA A 144 -30.00 -36.52 -30.14
N ASN A 145 -29.63 -35.38 -29.56
CA ASN A 145 -29.23 -35.29 -28.17
C ASN A 145 -30.50 -35.29 -27.30
N PRO A 146 -30.54 -36.05 -26.18
CA PRO A 146 -31.64 -35.98 -25.25
C PRO A 146 -31.83 -34.54 -24.77
N CYS A 147 -33.05 -34.02 -24.89
CA CYS A 147 -33.41 -32.65 -24.51
C CYS A 147 -33.16 -32.44 -23.01
N GLY A 148 -32.20 -31.59 -22.65
CA GLY A 148 -31.91 -31.23 -21.27
C GLY A 148 -32.97 -30.30 -20.66
N SER A 149 -33.17 -30.41 -19.35
CA SER A 149 -34.17 -29.62 -18.61
C SER A 149 -33.65 -28.20 -18.32
N CYS A 150 -34.50 -27.19 -18.49
CA CYS A 150 -34.20 -25.81 -18.10
C CYS A 150 -34.67 -25.47 -16.67
N TYR A 151 -34.92 -26.49 -15.84
CA TYR A 151 -35.36 -26.35 -14.44
C TYR A 151 -36.53 -25.36 -14.21
N GLY A 152 -37.49 -25.31 -15.15
CA GLY A 152 -38.67 -24.44 -15.07
C GLY A 152 -38.54 -23.09 -15.77
N ALA A 153 -37.37 -22.76 -16.32
CA ALA A 153 -37.13 -21.53 -17.07
C ALA A 153 -37.37 -21.66 -18.59
N GLN A 154 -38.01 -22.74 -19.06
CA GLN A 154 -38.31 -22.92 -20.49
C GLN A 154 -39.19 -21.80 -21.05
N LYS A 155 -38.82 -21.27 -22.23
CA LYS A 155 -39.61 -20.24 -22.94
C LYS A 155 -40.89 -20.82 -23.56
N ASN A 156 -40.76 -21.97 -24.22
CA ASN A 156 -41.84 -22.76 -24.82
C ASN A 156 -41.66 -24.24 -24.46
N SER A 157 -42.71 -25.06 -24.60
CA SER A 157 -42.66 -26.51 -24.30
C SER A 157 -41.64 -27.29 -25.15
N SER A 158 -41.09 -26.69 -26.21
CA SER A 158 -40.06 -27.25 -27.08
C SER A 158 -38.65 -26.67 -26.85
N HIS A 159 -38.46 -25.79 -25.85
CA HIS A 159 -37.16 -25.19 -25.54
C HIS A 159 -36.36 -26.09 -24.60
N CYS A 160 -35.24 -26.62 -25.10
CA CYS A 160 -34.34 -27.51 -24.37
C CYS A 160 -33.07 -26.76 -23.93
N CYS A 161 -32.58 -27.04 -22.73
CA CYS A 161 -31.31 -26.48 -22.25
C CYS A 161 -30.27 -27.59 -22.16
N ASN A 162 -29.38 -27.63 -23.13
CA ASN A 162 -28.39 -28.71 -23.25
C ASN A 162 -27.01 -28.28 -22.71
N THR A 163 -26.71 -26.99 -22.73
CA THR A 163 -25.47 -26.42 -22.18
C THR A 163 -25.74 -25.60 -20.92
N CYS A 164 -24.69 -25.35 -20.12
CA CYS A 164 -24.80 -24.46 -18.97
C CYS A 164 -25.26 -23.05 -19.38
N GLN A 165 -24.76 -22.58 -20.52
CA GLN A 165 -25.11 -21.28 -21.08
C GLN A 165 -26.60 -21.18 -21.43
N ASP A 166 -27.21 -22.24 -21.99
CA ASP A 166 -28.65 -22.27 -22.29
C ASP A 166 -29.50 -22.12 -21.02
N VAL A 167 -29.09 -22.75 -19.91
CA VAL A 167 -29.79 -22.62 -18.61
C VAL A 167 -29.64 -21.20 -18.06
N ILE A 168 -28.43 -20.62 -18.13
CA ILE A 168 -28.17 -19.24 -17.70
C ILE A 168 -29.02 -18.25 -18.49
N ASP A 169 -29.10 -18.41 -19.81
CA ASP A 169 -29.84 -17.49 -20.67
C ASP A 169 -31.36 -17.63 -20.46
N ALA A 170 -31.87 -18.84 -20.24
CA ALA A 170 -33.26 -19.07 -19.87
C ALA A 170 -33.63 -18.41 -18.52
N TYR A 171 -32.76 -18.50 -17.51
CA TYR A 171 -32.96 -17.83 -16.21
C TYR A 171 -32.83 -16.30 -16.32
N ARG A 172 -31.94 -15.80 -17.19
CA ARG A 172 -31.76 -14.37 -17.44
C ARG A 172 -32.99 -13.74 -18.06
N GLU A 173 -33.64 -14.41 -19.02
CA GLU A 173 -34.91 -13.95 -19.59
C GLU A 173 -36.02 -13.85 -18.54
N LYS A 174 -35.98 -14.71 -17.51
CA LYS A 174 -36.93 -14.71 -16.39
C LYS A 174 -36.52 -13.82 -15.21
N GLN A 175 -35.34 -13.18 -15.28
CA GLN A 175 -34.76 -12.39 -14.18
C GLN A 175 -34.64 -13.20 -12.87
N TRP A 176 -34.36 -14.50 -12.97
CA TRP A 176 -34.14 -15.37 -11.81
C TRP A 176 -32.64 -15.47 -11.54
N ASN A 177 -32.25 -15.60 -10.27
CA ASN A 177 -30.86 -15.79 -9.88
C ASN A 177 -30.56 -17.29 -9.71
N PRO A 178 -29.90 -17.95 -10.68
CA PRO A 178 -29.66 -19.39 -10.62
C PRO A 178 -28.54 -19.78 -9.66
N THR A 179 -28.75 -20.84 -8.88
CA THR A 179 -27.67 -21.56 -8.19
C THR A 179 -27.00 -22.51 -9.19
N LEU A 180 -25.92 -22.05 -9.84
CA LEU A 180 -25.23 -22.78 -10.92
C LEU A 180 -24.69 -24.17 -10.51
N GLU A 181 -24.56 -24.45 -9.22
CA GLU A 181 -24.10 -25.72 -8.66
C GLU A 181 -25.16 -26.82 -8.70
N GLU A 182 -26.44 -26.43 -8.74
CA GLU A 182 -27.57 -27.36 -8.74
C GLU A 182 -27.84 -27.94 -10.13
N PHE A 183 -27.35 -27.27 -11.19
CA PHE A 183 -27.61 -27.65 -12.57
C PHE A 183 -26.55 -28.64 -13.08
N GLU A 184 -27.01 -29.80 -13.55
CA GLU A 184 -26.12 -30.86 -14.05
C GLU A 184 -25.29 -30.41 -15.25
N GLN A 185 -25.87 -29.56 -16.11
CA GLN A 185 -25.22 -28.97 -17.27
C GLN A 185 -24.08 -28.01 -16.88
N CYS A 186 -24.10 -27.46 -15.67
CA CYS A 186 -23.11 -26.50 -15.18
C CYS A 186 -22.05 -27.12 -14.26
N LYS A 187 -22.27 -28.32 -13.70
CA LYS A 187 -21.37 -28.94 -12.71
C LYS A 187 -19.91 -29.02 -13.17
N THR A 188 -19.65 -29.42 -14.42
CA THR A 188 -18.29 -29.59 -14.94
C THR A 188 -17.61 -28.24 -15.22
N GLU A 189 -18.30 -27.30 -15.84
CA GLU A 189 -17.77 -25.95 -16.12
C GLU A 189 -17.58 -25.14 -14.84
N VAL A 190 -18.51 -25.27 -13.88
CA VAL A 190 -18.40 -24.69 -12.55
C VAL A 190 -17.26 -25.34 -11.77
N ALA A 191 -17.04 -26.65 -11.86
CA ALA A 191 -15.92 -27.30 -11.19
C ALA A 191 -14.57 -26.86 -11.77
N ILE A 192 -14.42 -26.81 -13.10
CA ILE A 192 -13.20 -26.36 -13.77
C ILE A 192 -12.98 -24.86 -13.53
N GLY A 193 -14.04 -24.07 -13.62
CA GLY A 193 -14.05 -22.65 -13.31
C GLY A 193 -13.65 -22.39 -11.86
N LYS A 194 -14.26 -23.08 -10.89
CA LYS A 194 -13.90 -23.01 -9.48
C LYS A 194 -12.46 -23.41 -9.23
N LEU A 195 -11.96 -24.49 -9.84
CA LEU A 195 -10.57 -24.90 -9.68
C LEU A 195 -9.60 -23.83 -10.20
N SER A 196 -9.91 -23.22 -11.34
CA SER A 196 -9.11 -22.13 -11.91
C SER A 196 -9.19 -20.84 -11.09
N LEU A 197 -10.36 -20.54 -10.51
CA LEU A 197 -10.59 -19.38 -9.65
C LEU A 197 -9.93 -19.57 -8.28
N GLU A 198 -9.97 -20.77 -7.71
CA GLU A 198 -9.27 -21.12 -6.46
C GLU A 198 -7.77 -21.03 -6.64
N ALA A 199 -7.25 -21.62 -7.73
CA ALA A 199 -5.83 -21.51 -8.06
C ALA A 199 -5.41 -20.05 -8.22
N LYS A 200 -6.22 -19.24 -8.90
CA LYS A 200 -5.94 -17.81 -9.06
C LYS A 200 -6.07 -17.04 -7.74
N ALA A 201 -7.03 -17.35 -6.89
CA ALA A 201 -7.29 -16.61 -5.65
C ALA A 201 -6.24 -16.87 -4.55
N PHE A 202 -5.79 -18.12 -4.41
CA PHE A 202 -4.98 -18.55 -3.25
C PHE A 202 -3.55 -19.01 -3.58
N ASN A 203 -3.20 -19.23 -4.86
CA ASN A 203 -1.82 -19.60 -5.25
C ASN A 203 -1.00 -18.40 -5.77
N GLU A 204 -1.40 -17.19 -5.41
CA GLU A 204 -0.72 -15.95 -5.75
C GLU A 204 -0.69 -15.04 -4.51
N GLY A 205 0.29 -14.13 -4.50
CA GLY A 205 0.34 -13.03 -3.56
C GLY A 205 0.02 -11.68 -4.22
N CYS A 206 -0.16 -10.67 -3.39
CA CYS A 206 -0.36 -9.31 -3.81
C CYS A 206 0.55 -8.34 -3.04
N GLN A 207 1.27 -7.49 -3.77
CA GLN A 207 1.91 -6.30 -3.22
C GLN A 207 1.03 -5.09 -3.49
N ILE A 208 0.68 -4.35 -2.45
CA ILE A 208 -0.09 -3.10 -2.50
C ILE A 208 0.85 -1.99 -2.05
N TYR A 209 1.21 -1.10 -2.96
CA TYR A 209 2.18 -0.05 -2.66
C TYR A 209 1.81 1.26 -3.33
N GLY A 210 2.25 2.37 -2.74
CA GLY A 210 2.01 3.71 -3.26
C GLY A 210 1.63 4.68 -2.16
N TYR A 211 0.78 5.65 -2.50
CA TYR A 211 0.31 6.62 -1.53
C TYR A 211 -1.16 7.01 -1.73
N MET A 212 -1.78 7.44 -0.64
CA MET A 212 -3.11 8.03 -0.59
C MET A 212 -3.10 9.38 0.14
N GLU A 213 -3.95 10.32 -0.28
CA GLU A 213 -4.07 11.63 0.36
C GLU A 213 -5.42 11.78 1.08
N VAL A 214 -5.43 11.55 2.38
CA VAL A 214 -6.64 11.60 3.21
C VAL A 214 -6.78 12.95 3.93
N ASN A 215 -7.97 13.26 4.43
CA ASN A 215 -8.14 14.39 5.34
C ASN A 215 -7.32 14.16 6.62
N ARG A 216 -6.62 15.19 7.13
CA ARG A 216 -5.87 15.12 8.39
C ARG A 216 -6.81 15.18 9.60
N VAL A 217 -7.63 14.15 9.75
CA VAL A 217 -8.60 13.94 10.83
C VAL A 217 -8.50 12.50 11.30
N GLY A 218 -9.14 12.17 12.43
CA GLY A 218 -9.29 10.77 12.84
C GLY A 218 -9.98 9.96 11.75
N GLY A 219 -9.46 8.79 11.44
CA GLY A 219 -9.98 7.89 10.42
C GLY A 219 -9.33 6.53 10.53
N SER A 220 -9.70 5.62 9.63
CA SER A 220 -9.06 4.32 9.48
C SER A 220 -9.01 3.92 8.02
N PHE A 221 -7.99 3.16 7.66
CA PHE A 221 -7.99 2.40 6.41
C PHE A 221 -7.92 0.91 6.69
N HIS A 222 -8.49 0.14 5.77
CA HIS A 222 -8.59 -1.31 5.88
C HIS A 222 -8.15 -1.95 4.57
N ILE A 223 -7.39 -3.03 4.68
CA ILE A 223 -7.09 -3.93 3.57
C ILE A 223 -7.87 -5.22 3.85
N ALA A 224 -8.79 -5.56 2.96
CA ALA A 224 -9.77 -6.63 3.17
C ALA A 224 -9.90 -7.53 1.92
N PRO A 225 -10.28 -8.80 2.11
CA PRO A 225 -10.51 -9.72 1.01
C PRO A 225 -11.81 -9.39 0.29
N GLY A 226 -11.86 -9.72 -1.00
CA GLY A 226 -12.99 -9.49 -1.87
C GLY A 226 -12.98 -8.15 -2.58
N LYS A 227 -13.88 -8.01 -3.56
CA LYS A 227 -14.11 -6.75 -4.26
C LYS A 227 -15.00 -5.87 -3.40
N SER A 228 -14.53 -4.68 -3.04
CA SER A 228 -15.36 -3.72 -2.34
C SER A 228 -16.34 -3.06 -3.31
N PHE A 229 -17.60 -2.97 -2.91
CA PHE A 229 -18.63 -2.21 -3.63
C PHE A 229 -19.57 -1.54 -2.64
N SER A 230 -20.05 -0.34 -2.99
CA SER A 230 -20.98 0.43 -2.16
C SER A 230 -22.37 0.40 -2.81
N ILE A 231 -23.37 -0.15 -2.11
CA ILE A 231 -24.78 -0.09 -2.50
C ILE A 231 -25.54 0.62 -1.39
N SER A 232 -26.21 1.72 -1.74
CA SER A 232 -27.09 2.46 -0.81
C SER A 232 -26.42 2.84 0.52
N HIS A 233 -25.17 3.34 0.48
CA HIS A 233 -24.36 3.73 1.66
C HIS A 233 -23.95 2.55 2.56
N ILE A 234 -24.10 1.30 2.10
CA ILE A 234 -23.59 0.11 2.77
C ILE A 234 -22.37 -0.40 1.99
N HIS A 235 -21.25 -0.53 2.71
CA HIS A 235 -20.01 -1.09 2.17
C HIS A 235 -20.01 -2.60 2.31
N VAL A 236 -19.88 -3.30 1.18
CA VAL A 236 -19.89 -4.76 1.16
C VAL A 236 -18.66 -5.27 0.41
N HIS A 237 -18.03 -6.29 0.96
CA HIS A 237 -16.97 -7.03 0.30
C HIS A 237 -17.53 -8.29 -0.34
N ASP A 238 -17.47 -8.37 -1.67
CA ASP A 238 -17.79 -9.61 -2.38
C ASP A 238 -16.62 -10.58 -2.32
N VAL A 239 -16.75 -11.61 -1.49
CA VAL A 239 -15.79 -12.72 -1.39
C VAL A 239 -16.23 -13.96 -2.18
N GLN A 240 -17.39 -13.90 -2.87
CA GLN A 240 -17.90 -15.04 -3.61
C GLN A 240 -16.95 -15.43 -4.76
N PRO A 241 -16.79 -16.74 -5.02
CA PRO A 241 -17.54 -17.88 -4.47
C PRO A 241 -16.94 -18.47 -3.16
N PHE A 242 -15.99 -17.78 -2.53
CA PHE A 242 -15.27 -18.30 -1.37
C PHE A 242 -15.83 -17.80 -0.04
N SER A 243 -15.70 -18.61 1.01
CA SER A 243 -15.96 -18.16 2.37
C SER A 243 -14.87 -17.19 2.80
N SER A 244 -15.24 -16.14 3.54
CA SER A 244 -14.31 -15.17 4.11
C SER A 244 -13.25 -15.84 5.00
N SER A 245 -13.58 -16.97 5.64
CA SER A 245 -12.64 -17.75 6.47
C SER A 245 -11.51 -18.43 5.71
N ARG A 246 -11.58 -18.50 4.38
CA ARG A 246 -10.55 -19.11 3.53
C ARG A 246 -9.42 -18.13 3.18
N PHE A 247 -9.64 -16.84 3.36
CA PHE A 247 -8.64 -15.82 3.05
C PHE A 247 -7.64 -15.69 4.19
N ASN A 248 -6.37 -15.96 3.89
CA ASN A 248 -5.29 -15.77 4.82
C ASN A 248 -4.70 -14.36 4.64
N MET A 249 -5.06 -13.46 5.54
CA MET A 249 -4.61 -12.06 5.54
C MET A 249 -3.29 -11.83 6.31
N THR A 250 -2.49 -12.89 6.52
CA THR A 250 -1.11 -12.74 6.98
C THR A 250 -0.38 -11.83 6.01
N HIS A 251 0.34 -10.84 6.51
CA HIS A 251 0.98 -9.83 5.68
C HIS A 251 2.31 -9.37 6.26
N HIS A 252 3.13 -8.82 5.36
CA HIS A 252 4.37 -8.13 5.68
C HIS A 252 4.19 -6.65 5.37
N ILE A 253 4.55 -5.79 6.33
CA ILE A 253 4.55 -4.34 6.17
C ILE A 253 5.98 -3.94 5.77
N ASN A 254 6.20 -3.62 4.50
CA ASN A 254 7.50 -3.10 4.06
C ASN A 254 7.69 -1.69 4.62
N THR A 255 6.71 -0.82 4.37
CA THR A 255 6.73 0.57 4.84
C THR A 255 5.33 1.07 5.14
N LEU A 256 5.16 1.78 6.25
CA LEU A 256 3.98 2.57 6.55
C LEU A 256 4.40 3.90 7.18
N SER A 257 4.22 5.00 6.44
CA SER A 257 4.58 6.34 6.91
C SER A 257 3.48 7.37 6.66
N PHE A 258 3.46 8.39 7.51
CA PHE A 258 2.48 9.47 7.48
C PHE A 258 3.21 10.79 7.24
N GLY A 259 2.89 11.44 6.11
CA GLY A 259 3.50 12.68 5.67
C GLY A 259 4.79 12.47 4.87
N GLU A 260 5.68 13.45 4.96
CA GLU A 260 7.01 13.40 4.37
C GLU A 260 7.98 12.72 5.33
N GLU A 261 8.84 11.85 4.80
CA GLU A 261 9.91 11.23 5.58
C GLU A 261 10.97 12.28 5.93
N PHE A 262 11.27 12.40 7.23
CA PHE A 262 12.35 13.24 7.71
C PHE A 262 13.51 12.36 8.18
N GLY A 263 14.73 12.68 7.75
CA GLY A 263 15.93 11.85 7.94
C GLY A 263 16.46 11.77 9.38
N PHE A 264 15.68 12.19 10.38
CA PHE A 264 16.10 12.23 11.79
C PHE A 264 15.05 11.53 12.66
N GLY A 265 15.41 10.39 13.24
CA GLY A 265 14.55 9.62 14.14
C GLY A 265 13.78 8.49 13.46
N GLN A 266 13.27 7.56 14.27
CA GLN A 266 12.46 6.45 13.78
C GLN A 266 10.98 6.80 13.90
N THR A 267 10.37 7.13 12.77
CA THR A 267 8.97 7.62 12.67
C THR A 267 7.97 6.52 12.39
N SER A 268 8.46 5.35 11.96
CA SER A 268 7.66 4.28 11.37
C SER A 268 7.87 3.00 12.17
N PRO A 269 7.10 2.79 13.26
CA PRO A 269 7.28 1.65 14.15
C PRO A 269 6.86 0.31 13.52
N LEU A 270 6.12 0.35 12.41
CA LEU A 270 5.54 -0.81 11.75
C LEU A 270 6.35 -1.29 10.53
N ASP A 271 7.42 -0.59 10.18
CA ASP A 271 8.25 -0.96 9.03
C ASP A 271 8.99 -2.28 9.28
N GLY A 272 8.98 -3.16 8.28
CA GLY A 272 9.60 -4.48 8.32
C GLY A 272 8.91 -5.48 9.26
N THR A 273 7.64 -5.25 9.62
CA THR A 273 6.92 -6.13 10.55
C THR A 273 6.08 -7.18 9.82
N ASP A 274 6.09 -8.41 10.34
CA ASP A 274 5.23 -9.50 9.91
C ASP A 274 4.06 -9.64 10.88
N VAL A 275 2.84 -9.66 10.33
CA VAL A 275 1.61 -9.81 11.10
C VAL A 275 0.87 -11.05 10.61
N ILE A 276 0.68 -11.99 11.53
CA ILE A 276 -0.02 -13.25 11.28
C ILE A 276 -1.51 -13.03 11.52
N ALA A 277 -2.34 -13.36 10.53
CA ALA A 277 -3.78 -13.30 10.69
C ALA A 277 -4.27 -14.53 11.47
N GLU A 278 -4.98 -14.31 12.57
CA GLU A 278 -5.66 -15.38 13.31
C GLU A 278 -6.98 -15.81 12.63
N GLU A 279 -7.41 -17.05 12.83
CA GLU A 279 -8.67 -17.56 12.26
C GLU A 279 -9.85 -16.65 12.66
N GLY A 280 -10.48 -16.01 11.68
CA GLY A 280 -11.60 -15.07 11.87
C GLY A 280 -11.23 -13.59 11.79
N GLN A 281 -9.95 -13.23 11.64
CA GLN A 281 -9.56 -11.86 11.26
C GLN A 281 -9.73 -11.66 9.75
N PHE A 282 -10.84 -11.00 9.40
CA PHE A 282 -11.23 -10.78 8.00
C PHE A 282 -10.57 -9.58 7.34
N ALA A 283 -9.86 -8.74 8.08
CA ALA A 283 -9.19 -7.56 7.55
C ALA A 283 -7.86 -7.36 8.28
N LEU A 284 -6.95 -6.60 7.66
CA LEU A 284 -5.78 -6.11 8.37
C LEU A 284 -6.22 -5.23 9.55
N PRO A 285 -5.39 -5.13 10.61
CA PRO A 285 -5.66 -4.22 11.71
C PRO A 285 -5.99 -2.83 11.15
N SER A 286 -7.02 -2.20 11.71
CA SER A 286 -7.35 -0.81 11.38
C SER A 286 -6.18 0.06 11.84
N PHE A 287 -5.59 0.82 10.92
CA PHE A 287 -4.53 1.79 11.19
C PHE A 287 -5.06 3.22 11.08
#